data_AF-A0A2N5KKR1-F1
#
_entry.id   AF-A0A2N5KKR1-F1
#
_cell.length_a   1.000
_cell.length_b   1.000
_cell.length_c   1.000
_cell.angle_alpha   90.00
_cell.angle_beta   90.00
_cell.angle_gamma   90.00
#
_symmetry.space_group_name_H-M   'P 1'
#
loop_
_entity.id
_entity.type
_entity.pdbx_description
1 polymer ?
#
loop_
_entity_poly.entity_id
_entity_poly.type
_entity_poly.pdbx_seq_one_letter_code
_entity_poly.pdbx_strand_id
1 'polypeptide(L)'
;MRRSAGEGAVYQRKAGVEKGFWVAEYKAGGKKKYLYGKNKKAITDKLKERLSFGEADLAPEADTLLVGAYLDRWLSAIKGTVKERTRERYEVDVRLHIKPVVGGTKLLKLAPLDVQELYRSKLDSGLSPRSV
;
A
#
# COMPACT_ATOMS: atom_id res chain seq x y z
N MET A 1 15.97 -16.86 20.37
CA MET A 1 14.81 -16.50 19.51
C MET A 1 15.23 -15.33 18.61
N ARG A 2 15.67 -15.61 17.38
CA ARG A 2 16.19 -14.63 16.40
C ARG A 2 15.00 -14.10 15.60
N ARG A 3 14.77 -12.78 15.58
CA ARG A 3 13.71 -12.17 14.77
C ARG A 3 14.19 -11.95 13.34
N SER A 4 13.30 -12.23 12.40
CA SER A 4 13.43 -12.14 10.95
C SER A 4 13.79 -10.72 10.50
N ALA A 5 14.79 -10.63 9.62
CA ALA A 5 15.28 -9.39 9.05
C ALA A 5 14.25 -8.80 8.08
N GLY A 6 13.49 -7.81 8.51
CA GLY A 6 12.49 -7.11 7.67
C GLY A 6 11.48 -6.29 8.45
N GLU A 7 11.23 -6.66 9.71
CA GLU A 7 10.33 -5.92 10.60
C GLU A 7 11.08 -4.76 11.25
N GLY A 8 10.50 -3.56 11.18
CA GLY A 8 11.13 -2.36 11.69
C GLY A 8 11.67 -2.48 13.13
N ALA A 9 12.89 -1.97 13.35
CA ALA A 9 13.55 -2.04 14.65
C ALA A 9 13.12 -0.86 15.53
N VAL A 10 12.47 -1.15 16.67
CA VAL A 10 12.13 -0.14 17.69
C VAL A 10 13.17 -0.15 18.81
N TYR A 11 13.94 0.93 18.97
CA TYR A 11 14.98 1.07 19.99
C TYR A 11 14.90 2.42 20.70
N GLN A 12 15.41 2.49 21.93
CA GLN A 12 15.43 3.73 22.72
C GLN A 12 16.77 4.45 22.49
N ARG A 13 16.71 5.70 22.03
CA ARG A 13 17.87 6.59 21.93
C ARG A 13 17.96 7.43 23.21
N LYS A 14 19.09 7.30 23.93
CA LYS A 14 19.42 8.21 25.02
C LYS A 14 19.75 9.59 24.42
N ALA A 15 18.89 10.57 24.62
CA ALA A 15 19.32 11.96 24.65
C ALA A 15 19.90 12.19 26.06
N GLY A 16 21.00 12.94 26.20
CA GLY A 16 21.56 13.23 27.52
C GLY A 16 20.53 13.88 28.47
N VAL A 17 20.76 13.75 29.78
CA VAL A 17 20.05 14.31 30.98
C VAL A 17 18.51 14.23 31.05
N GLU A 18 17.77 14.21 29.94
CA GLU A 18 16.32 14.09 29.90
C GLU A 18 15.83 12.76 29.27
N LYS A 19 14.60 12.38 29.64
CA LYS A 19 13.91 11.12 29.28
C LYS A 19 14.09 10.78 27.79
N GLY A 20 14.83 9.71 27.51
CA GLY A 20 15.17 9.28 26.15
C GLY A 20 13.97 9.01 25.25
N PHE A 21 14.16 9.18 23.94
CA PHE A 21 13.14 9.00 22.91
C PHE A 21 13.18 7.58 22.33
N TRP A 22 12.02 7.03 21.99
CA TRP A 22 11.85 5.79 21.25
C TRP A 22 11.91 6.09 19.75
N VAL A 23 12.67 5.27 19.03
CA VAL A 23 12.88 5.35 17.57
C VAL A 23 12.40 4.05 16.95
N ALA A 24 11.48 4.10 16.00
CA ALA A 24 11.20 2.97 15.10
C ALA A 24 11.87 3.21 13.76
N GLU A 25 12.74 2.29 13.35
CA GLU A 25 13.27 2.22 11.99
C GLU A 25 12.34 1.36 11.15
N TYR A 26 11.95 1.81 9.97
CA TYR A 26 11.24 0.99 8.99
C TYR A 26 11.77 1.28 7.59
N LYS A 27 11.66 0.29 6.70
CA LYS A 27 11.91 0.51 5.28
C LYS A 27 10.58 0.92 4.65
N ALA A 28 10.61 2.03 3.94
CA ALA A 28 9.54 2.44 3.05
C ALA A 28 10.21 2.86 1.77
N GLY A 29 9.99 2.05 0.74
CA GLY A 29 10.53 2.26 -0.57
C GLY A 29 12.04 2.24 -0.66
N GLY A 30 12.67 1.16 -0.21
CA GLY A 30 14.12 1.00 -0.31
C GLY A 30 14.96 1.97 0.54
N LYS A 31 14.37 2.99 1.17
CA LYS A 31 15.03 3.91 2.09
C LYS A 31 14.61 3.63 3.54
N LYS A 32 15.57 3.76 4.45
CA LYS A 32 15.34 3.68 5.90
C LYS A 32 14.68 4.98 6.37
N LYS A 33 13.51 4.87 6.99
CA LYS A 33 12.80 5.98 7.66
C LYS A 33 12.76 5.75 9.16
N TYR A 34 12.70 6.83 9.92
CA TYR A 34 12.70 6.82 11.38
C TYR A 34 11.45 7.53 11.93
N LEU A 35 10.78 6.91 12.90
CA LEU A 35 9.71 7.53 13.69
C LEU A 35 10.22 7.78 15.10
N TYR A 36 10.01 8.99 15.62
CA TYR A 36 10.43 9.39 16.97
C TYR A 36 9.22 9.58 17.88
N GLY A 37 9.32 9.13 19.12
CA GLY A 37 8.28 9.35 20.12
C GLY A 37 8.74 9.14 21.54
N LYS A 38 7.94 9.61 22.50
CA LYS A 38 8.27 9.51 23.93
C LYS A 38 7.89 8.17 24.55
N ASN A 39 7.09 7.35 23.85
CA ASN A 39 6.55 6.09 24.37
C ASN A 39 6.72 4.95 23.36
N LYS A 40 7.23 3.81 23.84
CA LYS A 40 7.40 2.56 23.08
C LYS A 40 6.09 2.11 22.43
N LYS A 41 4.99 2.16 23.18
CA LYS A 41 3.68 1.67 22.71
C LYS A 41 3.17 2.52 21.55
N ALA A 42 3.17 3.84 21.71
CA ALA A 42 2.75 4.78 20.67
C ALA A 42 3.58 4.64 19.37
N ILE A 43 4.87 4.35 19.49
CA ILE A 43 5.74 4.15 18.32
C ILE A 43 5.54 2.77 17.68
N THR A 44 5.29 1.73 18.48
CA THR A 44 4.94 0.41 17.95
C THR A 44 3.60 0.44 17.23
N ASP A 45 2.61 1.15 17.76
CA ASP A 45 1.28 1.25 17.15
C ASP A 45 1.34 2.07 15.85
N LYS A 46 2.07 3.21 15.84
CA LYS A 46 2.34 3.97 14.60
C LYS A 46 3.12 3.16 13.56
N LEU A 47 4.08 2.34 14.00
CA LEU A 47 4.83 1.46 13.10
C LEU A 47 3.91 0.39 12.51
N LYS A 48 3.06 -0.24 13.32
CA LYS A 48 2.07 -1.22 12.86
C LYS A 48 1.09 -0.61 11.87
N GLU A 49 0.58 0.59 12.15
CA GLU A 49 -0.28 1.33 11.24
C GLU A 49 0.42 1.57 9.89
N ARG A 50 1.66 2.06 9.91
CA ARG A 50 2.46 2.29 8.69
C ARG A 50 2.75 1.01 7.91
N LEU A 51 3.00 -0.10 8.60
CA LEU A 51 3.20 -1.42 7.98
C LEU A 51 1.88 -2.02 7.47
N SER A 52 0.77 -1.87 8.19
CA SER A 52 -0.55 -2.41 7.82
C SER A 52 -1.19 -1.68 6.66
N PHE A 53 -0.91 -0.36 6.53
CA PHE A 53 -1.33 0.44 5.37
C PHE A 53 -0.51 0.15 4.10
N GLY A 54 0.36 -0.86 4.09
CA GLY A 54 1.09 -1.28 2.89
C GLY A 54 2.20 -0.31 2.44
N GLU A 55 2.53 0.71 3.25
CA GLU A 55 3.64 1.62 2.93
C GLU A 55 5.02 0.96 3.03
N ALA A 56 5.10 -0.28 3.54
CA ALA A 56 6.33 -1.01 3.77
C ALA A 56 7.14 -1.30 2.49
N ASP A 57 6.48 -1.45 1.33
CA ASP A 57 7.14 -1.82 0.06
C ASP A 57 6.97 -0.79 -1.05
N LEU A 58 6.41 0.37 -0.74
CA LEU A 58 6.20 1.43 -1.70
C LEU A 58 7.49 2.24 -1.86
N ALA A 59 8.26 1.93 -2.93
CA ALA A 59 9.43 2.66 -3.46
C ALA A 59 9.32 4.19 -3.23
N PRO A 60 10.42 4.98 -3.18
CA PRO A 60 10.31 6.44 -3.01
C PRO A 60 9.47 7.08 -4.13
N GLU A 61 9.31 6.38 -5.25
CA GLU A 61 8.42 6.70 -6.37
C GLU A 61 6.91 6.53 -6.06
N ALA A 62 6.52 5.99 -4.91
CA ALA A 62 5.14 5.67 -4.57
C ALA A 62 4.23 6.89 -4.46
N ASP A 63 4.78 8.06 -4.14
CA ASP A 63 4.03 9.33 -4.18
C ASP A 63 3.70 9.79 -5.61
N THR A 64 4.34 9.18 -6.62
CA THR A 64 4.07 9.41 -8.04
C THR A 64 3.47 8.19 -8.74
N LEU A 65 3.43 7.04 -8.07
CA LEU A 65 2.94 5.80 -8.66
C LEU A 65 1.44 5.91 -8.89
N LEU A 66 1.01 5.76 -10.14
CA LEU A 66 -0.40 5.73 -10.50
C LEU A 66 -0.99 4.34 -10.25
N VAL A 67 -2.27 4.28 -9.91
CA VAL A 67 -3.01 3.02 -9.72
C VAL A 67 -2.90 2.14 -10.97
N GLY A 68 -3.02 2.72 -12.17
CA GLY A 68 -2.92 1.96 -13.41
C GLY A 68 -1.56 1.28 -13.59
N ALA A 69 -0.47 2.00 -13.29
CA ALA A 69 0.89 1.46 -13.37
C ALA A 69 1.17 0.39 -12.30
N TYR A 70 0.59 0.55 -11.11
CA TYR A 70 0.65 -0.48 -10.07
C TYR A 70 -0.08 -1.75 -10.51
N LEU A 71 -1.28 -1.63 -11.08
CA LEU A 71 -2.05 -2.79 -11.55
C LEU A 71 -1.35 -3.55 -12.68
N ASP A 72 -0.63 -2.87 -13.57
CA ASP A 72 0.19 -3.53 -14.60
C ASP A 72 1.32 -4.36 -13.98
N ARG A 73 2.03 -3.79 -13.00
CA ARG A 73 3.07 -4.52 -12.25
C ARG A 73 2.48 -5.71 -11.51
N TRP A 74 1.31 -5.54 -10.89
CA TRP A 74 0.62 -6.61 -10.19
C TRP A 74 0.21 -7.75 -11.13
N LEU A 75 -0.39 -7.45 -12.29
CA LEU A 75 -0.76 -8.45 -13.30
C LEU A 75 0.44 -9.23 -13.83
N SER A 76 1.60 -8.58 -13.94
CA SER A 76 2.87 -9.24 -14.29
C SER A 76 3.37 -10.15 -13.17
N ALA A 77 3.32 -9.67 -11.91
CA ALA A 77 3.82 -10.40 -10.75
C ALA A 77 3.01 -11.66 -10.41
N ILE A 78 1.68 -11.66 -10.65
CA ILE A 78 0.83 -12.82 -10.39
C ILE A 78 0.91 -13.90 -11.49
N LYS A 79 1.65 -13.66 -12.58
CA LYS A 79 1.81 -14.62 -13.67
C LYS A 79 2.47 -15.89 -13.16
N GLY A 80 1.79 -17.02 -13.32
CA GLY A 80 2.27 -18.33 -12.84
C GLY A 80 1.88 -18.64 -11.38
N THR A 81 1.41 -17.65 -10.60
CA THR A 81 0.84 -17.88 -9.27
C THR A 81 -0.65 -18.22 -9.35
N VAL A 82 -1.34 -17.70 -10.37
CA VAL A 82 -2.76 -17.99 -10.65
C VAL A 82 -2.92 -18.73 -11.98
N LYS A 83 -4.03 -19.44 -12.14
CA LYS A 83 -4.41 -20.03 -13.44
C LYS A 83 -4.50 -18.94 -14.50
N GLU A 84 -4.10 -19.27 -15.73
CA GLU A 84 -4.06 -18.35 -16.86
C GLU A 84 -5.41 -17.64 -17.09
N ARG A 85 -6.51 -18.41 -17.11
CA ARG A 85 -7.87 -17.87 -17.25
C ARG A 85 -8.25 -16.85 -16.16
N THR A 86 -7.74 -17.04 -14.93
CA THR A 86 -7.97 -16.09 -13.83
C THR A 86 -7.21 -14.79 -14.07
N ARG A 87 -5.96 -14.89 -14.52
CA ARG A 87 -5.15 -13.72 -14.88
C ARG A 87 -5.77 -12.95 -16.05
N GLU A 88 -6.22 -13.64 -17.10
CA GLU A 88 -6.90 -13.01 -18.25
C GLU A 88 -8.15 -12.25 -17.79
N ARG A 89 -8.94 -12.84 -16.89
CA ARG A 89 -10.11 -12.14 -16.34
C ARG A 89 -9.71 -10.88 -15.57
N TYR A 90 -8.70 -10.96 -14.71
CA TYR A 90 -8.19 -9.79 -14.00
C TYR A 90 -7.63 -8.72 -14.95
N GLU A 91 -6.99 -9.11 -16.06
CA GLU A 91 -6.51 -8.19 -17.06
C GLU A 91 -7.66 -7.44 -17.76
N VAL A 92 -8.74 -8.15 -18.08
CA VAL A 92 -9.97 -7.55 -18.62
C VAL A 92 -10.58 -6.57 -17.63
N ASP A 93 -10.73 -6.97 -16.36
CA ASP A 93 -11.29 -6.11 -15.31
C ASP A 93 -10.45 -4.83 -15.11
N VAL A 94 -9.12 -5.00 -15.03
CA VAL A 94 -8.19 -3.87 -14.91
C VAL A 94 -8.29 -2.93 -16.11
N ARG A 95 -8.26 -3.46 -17.33
CA ARG A 95 -8.22 -2.66 -18.56
C ARG A 95 -9.54 -1.96 -18.88
N LEU A 96 -10.66 -2.65 -18.73
CA LEU A 96 -11.97 -2.15 -19.13
C LEU A 96 -12.71 -1.42 -18.01
N HIS A 97 -12.46 -1.80 -16.76
CA HIS A 97 -13.27 -1.33 -15.64
C HIS A 97 -12.51 -0.38 -14.73
N ILE A 98 -11.33 -0.77 -14.26
CA ILE A 98 -10.62 -0.04 -13.20
C ILE A 98 -9.80 1.13 -13.77
N LYS A 99 -8.94 0.86 -14.77
CA LYS A 99 -8.03 1.86 -15.35
C LYS A 99 -8.73 3.10 -15.90
N PRO A 100 -9.87 3.00 -16.62
CA PRO A 100 -10.54 4.18 -17.17
C PRO A 100 -11.04 5.17 -16.10
N VAL A 101 -11.33 4.69 -14.89
CA VAL A 101 -11.91 5.53 -13.83
C VAL A 101 -10.83 6.01 -12.86
N VAL A 102 -10.04 5.09 -12.30
CA VAL A 102 -9.08 5.41 -11.22
C VAL A 102 -7.62 5.22 -11.63
N GLY A 103 -7.36 4.78 -12.87
CA GLY A 103 -6.00 4.46 -13.33
C GLY A 103 -5.05 5.65 -13.34
N GLY A 104 -5.57 6.86 -13.54
CA GLY A 104 -4.81 8.13 -13.50
C GLY A 104 -4.62 8.70 -12.09
N THR A 105 -5.24 8.09 -11.07
CA THR A 105 -5.09 8.54 -9.68
C THR A 105 -3.78 8.04 -9.10
N LYS A 106 -3.11 8.87 -8.30
CA LYS A 106 -1.93 8.44 -7.53
C LYS A 106 -2.36 7.39 -6.51
N LEU A 107 -1.62 6.29 -6.41
CA LEU A 107 -1.93 5.17 -5.54
C LEU A 107 -2.11 5.59 -4.07
N LEU A 108 -1.25 6.48 -3.58
CA LEU A 108 -1.34 7.02 -2.21
C LEU A 108 -2.46 8.05 -2.01
N LYS A 109 -3.08 8.54 -3.09
CA LYS A 109 -4.21 9.48 -3.03
C LYS A 109 -5.55 8.81 -3.34
N LEU A 110 -5.55 7.50 -3.61
CA LEU A 110 -6.77 6.76 -3.89
C LEU A 110 -7.67 6.80 -2.64
N ALA A 111 -8.81 7.48 -2.76
CA ALA A 111 -9.77 7.65 -1.69
C ALA A 111 -10.92 6.63 -1.83
N PRO A 112 -11.63 6.32 -0.73
CA PRO A 112 -12.84 5.50 -0.80
C PRO A 112 -13.92 6.07 -1.75
N LEU A 113 -13.95 7.39 -1.92
CA LEU A 113 -14.87 8.06 -2.85
C LEU A 113 -14.58 7.70 -4.30
N ASP A 114 -13.30 7.61 -4.69
CA ASP A 114 -12.90 7.22 -6.06
C ASP A 114 -13.39 5.78 -6.38
N VAL A 115 -13.41 4.90 -5.37
CA VAL A 115 -13.91 3.53 -5.51
C VAL A 115 -15.44 3.50 -5.60
N GLN A 116 -16.13 4.37 -4.84
CA GLN A 116 -17.58 4.54 -4.97
C GLN A 116 -17.98 5.05 -6.36
N GLU A 117 -17.22 5.99 -6.92
CA GLU A 117 -17.42 6.49 -8.28
C GLU A 117 -17.19 5.40 -9.33
N LEU A 118 -16.19 4.54 -9.13
CA LEU A 118 -15.99 3.35 -9.95
C LEU A 118 -17.23 2.46 -9.94
N TYR A 119 -17.79 2.12 -8.78
CA TYR A 119 -19.00 1.29 -8.70
C TYR A 119 -20.20 1.93 -9.38
N ARG A 120 -20.44 3.23 -9.15
CA ARG A 120 -21.51 3.98 -9.82
C ARG A 120 -21.35 3.98 -11.33
N SER A 121 -20.14 4.27 -11.83
CA SER A 121 -19.84 4.25 -13.26
C SER A 121 -20.18 2.90 -13.90
N LYS A 122 -19.99 1.77 -13.20
CA LYS A 122 -20.35 0.45 -13.72
C LYS A 122 -21.83 0.18 -13.71
N LEU A 123 -22.54 0.57 -12.65
CA LEU A 123 -24.00 0.49 -12.60
C LEU A 123 -24.63 1.34 -13.73
N ASP A 124 -24.15 2.56 -13.94
CA ASP A 124 -24.63 3.47 -14.99
C ASP A 124 -24.35 2.93 -16.40
N SER A 125 -23.28 2.14 -16.58
CA SER A 125 -22.97 1.47 -17.84
C SER A 125 -23.85 0.24 -18.13
N GLY A 126 -24.83 -0.05 -17.28
CA GLY A 126 -25.79 -1.15 -17.47
C GLY A 126 -25.28 -2.53 -17.02
N LEU A 127 -24.18 -2.59 -16.28
CA LEU A 127 -23.72 -3.85 -15.69
C LEU A 127 -24.64 -4.27 -14.55
N SER A 128 -24.95 -5.57 -14.49
CA SER A 128 -25.78 -6.10 -13.41
C SER A 128 -25.07 -5.92 -12.05
N PRO A 129 -25.80 -5.75 -10.93
CA PRO A 129 -25.20 -5.63 -9.60
C PRO A 129 -24.30 -6.81 -9.20
N ARG A 130 -24.46 -7.97 -9.85
CA ARG A 130 -23.60 -9.15 -9.64
C ARG A 130 -22.25 -9.05 -10.36
N SER A 131 -22.15 -8.15 -11.34
CA SER A 131 -20.99 -7.94 -12.21
C SER A 131 -20.21 -6.68 -11.84
N VAL A 132 -20.68 -5.90 -10.86
CA VAL A 132 -20.03 -4.72 -10.27
C VAL A 132 -19.37 -5.11 -8.96
#